data_AF-A0A539D193-F1
#
_entry.id   AF-A0A539D193-F1
#
_cell.length_a   1.000
_cell.length_b   1.000
_cell.length_c   1.000
_cell.angle_alpha   90.00
_cell.angle_beta   90.00
_cell.angle_gamma   90.00
#
_symmetry.space_group_name_H-M   'P 1'
#
loop_
_entity.id
_entity.type
_entity.pdbx_description
1 polymer ?
#
loop_
_entity_poly.entity_id
_entity_poly.type
_entity_poly.pdbx_seq_one_letter_code
_entity_poly.pdbx_strand_id
1 'polypeptide(L)'
;MSLPPESREEAIKRLNTSASSLEARTARQISHEAAGQAAAGQAWKILADLFGGVFVGLAIGFGIDRFAGTTPWGIIGGVLLGFAVSVWMAWRTAQRLMAEAKQYGEPQSVPFDDDEDQGV
;
A
#
# COMPACT_ATOMS: atom_id res chain seq x y z
N MET A 1 -51.08 11.15 -19.76
CA MET A 1 -50.29 12.23 -19.14
C MET A 1 -48.98 12.31 -19.93
N SER A 2 -48.98 13.10 -21.01
CA SER A 2 -47.86 13.24 -21.95
C SER A 2 -46.89 14.30 -21.44
N LEU A 3 -45.63 13.91 -21.23
CA LEU A 3 -44.57 14.85 -20.88
C LEU A 3 -44.41 15.90 -22.00
N PRO A 4 -44.14 17.17 -21.68
CA PRO A 4 -43.83 18.20 -22.69
C PRO A 4 -42.61 17.77 -23.52
N PRO A 5 -42.52 18.18 -24.80
CA PRO A 5 -41.45 17.73 -25.68
C PRO A 5 -40.14 18.43 -25.29
N GLU A 6 -39.33 17.82 -24.42
CA GLU A 6 -37.90 18.13 -24.40
C GLU A 6 -37.33 17.89 -25.80
N SER A 7 -36.48 18.80 -26.27
CA SER A 7 -35.76 18.61 -27.52
C SER A 7 -34.98 17.30 -27.42
N ARG A 8 -34.96 16.49 -28.48
CA ARG A 8 -34.15 15.24 -28.53
C ARG A 8 -32.69 15.50 -28.15
N GLU A 9 -32.20 16.71 -28.37
CA GLU A 9 -30.87 17.18 -27.97
C GLU A 9 -30.70 17.27 -26.45
N GLU A 10 -31.72 17.71 -25.72
CA GLU A 10 -31.72 17.78 -24.25
C GLU A 10 -31.71 16.38 -23.64
N ALA A 11 -32.50 15.47 -24.22
CA ALA A 11 -32.49 14.06 -23.84
C ALA A 11 -31.11 13.41 -24.08
N ILE A 12 -30.48 13.65 -25.23
CA ILE A 12 -29.13 13.15 -25.54
C ILE A 12 -28.09 13.76 -24.59
N LYS A 13 -28.16 15.07 -24.32
CA LYS A 13 -27.25 15.76 -23.41
C LYS A 13 -27.33 15.23 -21.98
N ARG A 14 -28.56 14.95 -21.50
CA ARG A 14 -28.79 14.35 -20.18
C ARG A 14 -28.24 12.93 -20.11
N LEU A 15 -28.43 12.13 -21.15
CA LEU A 15 -27.88 10.77 -21.23
C LEU A 15 -26.35 10.78 -21.23
N ASN A 16 -25.73 11.68 -22.01
CA ASN A 16 -24.27 11.79 -22.05
C ASN A 16 -23.70 12.26 -20.69
N THR A 17 -24.34 13.25 -20.06
CA THR A 17 -23.99 13.69 -18.70
C THR A 17 -24.11 12.56 -17.67
N SER A 18 -25.17 11.75 -17.79
CA SER A 18 -25.37 10.60 -16.91
C SER A 18 -24.30 9.53 -17.16
N ALA A 19 -23.97 9.26 -18.43
CA ALA A 19 -22.94 8.30 -18.81
C ALA A 19 -21.54 8.74 -18.33
N SER A 20 -21.15 10.00 -18.54
CA SER A 20 -19.87 10.53 -18.07
C SER A 20 -19.77 10.50 -16.53
N SER A 21 -20.88 10.74 -15.83
CA SER A 21 -20.91 10.66 -14.37
C SER A 21 -20.75 9.23 -13.84
N LEU A 22 -21.28 8.23 -14.56
CA LEU A 22 -21.15 6.82 -14.23
C LEU A 22 -19.74 6.31 -14.54
N GLU A 23 -19.20 6.68 -15.70
CA GLU A 23 -17.82 6.36 -16.09
C GLU A 23 -16.82 6.91 -15.08
N ALA A 24 -16.97 8.17 -14.63
CA ALA A 24 -16.12 8.74 -13.62
C ALA A 24 -16.20 8.01 -12.26
N ARG A 25 -17.40 7.55 -11.86
CA ARG A 25 -17.59 6.74 -10.63
C ARG A 25 -16.96 5.36 -10.76
N THR A 26 -17.16 4.68 -11.88
CA THR A 26 -16.57 3.37 -12.17
C THR A 26 -15.05 3.45 -12.26
N ALA A 27 -14.50 4.45 -12.95
CA ALA A 27 -13.06 4.68 -13.01
C ALA A 27 -12.47 4.93 -11.61
N ARG A 28 -13.15 5.72 -10.78
CA ARG A 28 -12.76 5.93 -9.37
C ARG A 28 -12.82 4.64 -8.57
N GLN A 29 -13.86 3.84 -8.71
CA GLN A 29 -13.99 2.55 -8.01
C GLN A 29 -12.88 1.57 -8.39
N ILE A 30 -12.62 1.40 -9.69
CA ILE A 30 -11.52 0.56 -10.19
C ILE A 30 -10.18 1.06 -9.67
N SER A 31 -9.96 2.39 -9.66
CA SER A 31 -8.71 2.97 -9.12
C SER A 31 -8.53 2.71 -7.61
N HIS A 32 -9.62 2.78 -6.83
CA HIS A 32 -9.59 2.46 -5.40
C HIS A 32 -9.32 0.99 -5.15
N GLU A 33 -9.91 0.10 -5.94
CA GLU A 33 -9.70 -1.34 -5.83
C GLU A 33 -8.27 -1.72 -6.22
N ALA A 34 -7.74 -1.15 -7.31
CA ALA A 34 -6.35 -1.32 -7.73
C ALA A 34 -5.35 -0.77 -6.69
N ALA A 35 -5.63 0.40 -6.11
CA ALA A 35 -4.82 0.96 -5.03
C ALA A 35 -4.84 0.08 -3.77
N GLY A 36 -6.00 -0.47 -3.41
CA GLY A 36 -6.14 -1.42 -2.30
C GLY A 36 -5.37 -2.72 -2.53
N GLN A 37 -5.44 -3.28 -3.75
CA GLN A 37 -4.67 -4.45 -4.15
C GLN A 37 -3.15 -4.20 -4.13
N ALA A 38 -2.71 -3.03 -4.62
CA ALA A 38 -1.30 -2.64 -4.58
C ALA A 38 -0.79 -2.50 -3.13
N ALA A 39 -1.59 -1.87 -2.25
CA ALA A 39 -1.26 -1.75 -0.83
C ALA A 39 -1.17 -3.12 -0.14
N ALA A 40 -2.11 -4.02 -0.42
CA ALA A 40 -2.08 -5.39 0.10
C ALA A 40 -0.84 -6.17 -0.39
N GLY A 41 -0.50 -6.06 -1.68
CA GLY A 41 0.70 -6.69 -2.24
C GLY A 41 2.00 -6.17 -1.61
N GLN A 42 2.05 -4.88 -1.30
CA GLN A 42 3.19 -4.27 -0.62
C GLN A 42 3.31 -4.76 0.83
N ALA A 43 2.19 -4.90 1.55
CA ALA A 43 2.18 -5.47 2.90
C ALA A 43 2.70 -6.92 2.90
N TRP A 44 2.26 -7.74 1.95
CA TRP A 44 2.75 -9.12 1.80
C TRP A 44 4.25 -9.22 1.54
N LYS A 45 4.82 -8.31 0.73
CA LYS A 45 6.27 -8.22 0.51
C LYS A 45 7.03 -7.93 1.81
N ILE A 46 6.55 -6.98 2.61
CA ILE A 46 7.18 -6.65 3.90
C ILE A 46 7.16 -7.87 4.83
N LEU A 47 6.04 -8.61 4.87
CA LEU A 47 5.94 -9.85 5.62
C LEU A 47 6.93 -10.91 5.10
N ALA A 48 7.02 -11.08 3.78
CA ALA A 48 7.93 -12.03 3.16
C ALA A 48 9.40 -11.71 3.46
N ASP A 49 9.80 -10.44 3.43
CA ASP A 49 11.16 -10.00 3.78
C ASP A 49 11.46 -10.30 5.26
N LEU A 50 10.51 -10.05 6.15
CA LEU A 50 10.67 -10.31 7.59
C LEU A 50 10.87 -11.82 7.85
N PHE A 51 9.97 -12.64 7.33
CA PHE A 51 10.05 -14.10 7.49
C PHE A 51 11.26 -14.68 6.77
N GLY A 52 11.60 -14.17 5.58
CA GLY A 52 12.75 -14.61 4.80
C GLY A 52 14.06 -14.50 5.58
N GLY A 53 14.32 -13.36 6.22
CA GLY A 53 15.54 -13.18 7.02
C GLY A 53 15.58 -14.08 8.26
N VAL A 54 14.44 -14.33 8.91
CA VAL A 54 14.36 -15.26 10.06
C VAL A 54 14.61 -16.70 9.62
N PHE A 55 14.00 -17.16 8.52
CA PHE A 55 14.21 -18.52 8.00
C PHE A 55 15.66 -18.75 7.56
N VAL A 56 16.28 -17.75 6.92
CA VAL A 56 17.70 -17.81 6.56
C VAL A 56 18.57 -17.87 7.82
N GLY A 57 18.31 -17.04 8.83
CA GLY A 57 19.01 -17.06 10.11
C GLY A 57 18.91 -18.40 10.83
N LEU A 58 17.71 -18.99 10.84
CA LEU A 58 17.47 -20.33 11.39
C LEU A 58 18.22 -21.42 10.62
N ALA A 59 18.17 -21.40 9.29
CA ALA A 59 18.85 -22.40 8.46
C ALA A 59 20.37 -22.37 8.66
N ILE A 60 20.96 -21.16 8.68
CA ILE A 60 22.40 -20.98 8.93
C ILE A 60 22.75 -21.40 10.36
N GLY A 61 21.98 -20.92 11.35
CA GLY A 61 22.22 -21.23 12.75
C GLY A 61 22.12 -22.73 13.07
N PHE A 62 21.13 -23.41 12.49
CA PHE A 62 20.98 -24.87 12.59
C PHE A 62 22.15 -25.60 11.94
N GLY A 63 22.60 -25.14 10.77
CA GLY A 63 23.81 -25.68 10.12
C GLY A 63 25.02 -25.59 11.04
N ILE A 64 25.29 -24.40 11.60
CA ILE A 64 26.41 -24.17 12.53
C ILE A 64 26.30 -25.12 13.72
N ASP A 65 25.15 -25.20 14.35
CA ASP A 65 24.94 -26.08 15.51
C ASP A 65 25.18 -27.55 15.18
N ARG A 66 24.77 -27.99 13.98
CA ARG A 66 24.93 -29.38 13.55
C ARG A 66 26.37 -29.77 13.23
N PHE A 67 27.19 -28.85 12.74
CA PHE A 67 28.60 -29.09 12.42
C PHE A 67 29.53 -28.84 13.61
N ALA A 68 29.26 -27.80 14.40
CA ALA A 68 30.08 -27.42 15.54
C ALA A 68 29.68 -28.11 16.86
N GLY A 69 28.51 -28.77 16.91
CA GLY A 69 27.99 -29.40 18.13
C GLY A 69 27.58 -28.38 19.20
N THR A 70 27.40 -27.11 18.83
CA THR A 70 27.15 -25.98 19.73
C THR A 70 25.67 -25.78 20.06
N THR A 71 24.80 -26.73 19.72
CA THR A 71 23.34 -26.58 19.85
C THR A 71 22.95 -26.14 21.27
N PRO A 72 22.20 -25.03 21.44
CA PRO A 72 21.48 -24.22 20.43
C PRO A 72 22.13 -22.84 20.13
N TRP A 73 23.41 -22.63 20.42
CA TRP A 73 24.05 -21.31 20.34
C TRP A 73 24.10 -20.74 18.92
N GLY A 74 24.33 -21.59 17.92
CA GLY A 74 24.32 -21.24 16.51
C GLY A 74 22.94 -20.80 16.05
N ILE A 75 21.87 -21.50 16.46
CA ILE A 75 20.49 -21.08 16.19
C ILE A 75 20.18 -19.74 16.89
N ILE A 76 20.56 -19.56 18.15
CA ILE A 76 20.34 -18.29 18.87
C ILE A 76 21.02 -17.13 18.13
N GLY A 77 22.31 -17.28 17.81
CA GLY A 77 23.05 -16.28 17.06
C GLY A 77 22.50 -16.07 15.64
N GLY A 78 22.13 -17.15 14.96
CA GLY A 78 21.57 -17.12 13.61
C GLY A 78 20.23 -16.39 13.54
N VAL A 79 19.34 -16.61 14.51
CA VAL A 79 18.06 -15.88 14.61
C VAL A 79 18.29 -14.40 14.89
N LEU A 80 19.17 -14.07 15.83
CA LEU A 80 19.47 -12.66 16.16
C LEU A 80 20.06 -11.92 14.95
N LEU A 81 21.00 -12.55 14.24
CA LEU A 81 21.59 -11.99 13.02
C LEU A 81 20.55 -11.88 11.89
N GLY A 82 19.73 -12.92 11.69
CA GLY A 82 18.65 -12.91 10.70
C GLY A 82 17.66 -11.78 10.96
N PHE A 83 17.27 -11.58 12.21
CA PHE A 83 16.41 -10.48 12.63
C PHE A 83 17.06 -9.11 12.40
N ALA A 84 18.33 -8.93 12.78
CA ALA A 84 19.05 -7.68 12.55
C ALA A 84 19.12 -7.33 11.06
N VAL A 85 19.34 -8.32 10.19
CA VAL A 85 19.32 -8.15 8.73
C VAL A 85 17.93 -7.74 8.23
N SER A 86 16.86 -8.40 8.70
CA SER A 86 15.48 -8.04 8.33
C SER A 86 15.14 -6.60 8.72
N VAL A 87 15.48 -6.18 9.94
CA VAL A 87 15.25 -4.80 10.43
C VAL A 87 16.06 -3.80 9.62
N TRP A 88 17.33 -4.12 9.34
CA TRP A 88 18.19 -3.26 8.52
C TRP A 88 17.65 -3.07 7.10
N MET A 89 17.11 -4.14 6.49
CA MET A 89 16.49 -4.07 5.17
C MET A 89 15.22 -3.23 5.19
N ALA A 90 14.36 -3.38 6.20
CA ALA A 90 13.17 -2.54 6.36
C ALA A 90 13.53 -1.06 6.55
N TRP A 91 14.52 -0.77 7.39
CA TRP A 91 15.02 0.60 7.60
C TRP A 91 15.58 1.21 6.32
N ARG A 92 16.35 0.44 5.54
CA ARG A 92 16.86 0.86 4.23
C ARG A 92 15.72 1.19 3.25
N THR A 93 14.65 0.39 3.25
CA THR A 93 13.47 0.65 2.42
C THR A 93 12.75 1.92 2.86
N ALA A 94 12.56 2.13 4.16
CA ALA A 94 11.96 3.35 4.69
C ALA A 94 12.77 4.61 4.32
N GLN A 95 14.10 4.54 4.43
CA GLN A 95 14.98 5.65 4.02
C GLN A 95 14.87 5.97 2.52
N ARG A 96 14.73 4.95 1.66
CA ARG A 96 14.51 5.15 0.22
C ARG A 96 13.20 5.86 -0.06
N LEU A 97 12.12 5.45 0.60
CA LEU A 97 10.82 6.11 0.47
C LEU A 97 10.86 7.57 0.95
N MET A 98 11.56 7.85 2.06
CA MET A 98 11.75 9.23 2.54
C MET A 98 12.61 10.06 1.58
N ALA A 99 13.64 9.48 0.98
CA ALA A 99 14.47 10.16 -0.02
C ALA A 99 13.68 10.49 -1.29
N GLU A 100 12.81 9.58 -1.75
CA GLU A 100 11.88 9.82 -2.86
C GLU A 100 10.86 10.91 -2.48
N ALA A 101 10.23 10.84 -1.31
CA ALA A 101 9.29 11.86 -0.85
C ALA A 101 9.92 13.26 -0.79
N LYS A 102 11.20 13.36 -0.42
CA LYS A 102 11.95 14.63 -0.42
C LYS A 102 12.24 15.14 -1.84
N GLN A 103 12.26 14.27 -2.85
CA GLN A 103 12.40 14.66 -4.26
C GLN A 103 11.07 15.06 -4.90
N TYR A 104 9.93 14.53 -4.41
CA TYR A 104 8.59 14.83 -4.96
C TYR A 104 7.92 16.08 -4.37
N GLY A 105 8.58 16.81 -3.46
CA GLY A 105 8.03 18.03 -2.84
C GLY A 105 7.01 17.71 -1.75
N GLU A 106 6.88 18.60 -0.75
CA GLU A 106 6.01 18.41 0.41
C GLU A 106 4.60 17.96 -0.02
N PRO A 107 4.04 16.90 0.60
CA PRO A 107 2.67 16.50 0.34
C PRO A 107 1.78 17.70 0.68
N GLN A 108 1.22 18.33 -0.35
CA GLN A 108 0.27 19.41 -0.20
C GLN A 108 -0.90 18.84 0.62
N SER A 109 -0.98 19.23 1.88
CA SER A 109 -2.08 18.85 2.76
C SER A 109 -3.36 19.31 2.06
N VAL A 110 -4.20 18.35 1.68
CA VAL A 110 -5.54 18.64 1.20
C VAL A 110 -6.21 19.44 2.32
N PRO A 111 -6.65 20.69 2.09
CA PRO A 111 -7.43 21.41 3.07
C PRO A 111 -8.61 20.52 3.48
N PHE A 112 -8.73 20.23 4.77
CA PHE A 112 -9.97 19.70 5.29
C PHE A 112 -10.94 20.89 5.27
N ASP A 113 -11.97 20.82 4.42
CA ASP A 113 -13.06 21.79 4.44
C ASP A 113 -13.79 21.63 5.78
N ASP A 114 -13.40 22.42 6.79
CA ASP A 114 -14.12 22.60 8.05
C ASP A 114 -15.37 23.49 7.83
N ASP A 115 -16.18 23.16 6.82
CA ASP A 115 -17.43 23.87 6.48
C ASP A 115 -18.67 23.18 7.09
N GLU A 116 -18.51 22.46 8.20
CA GLU A 116 -19.60 21.87 9.00
C GLU A 116 -19.75 22.54 10.38
N ASP A 117 -19.66 23.87 10.48
CA ASP A 117 -20.32 24.58 11.60
C ASP A 117 -20.54 26.07 11.29
N GLN A 118 -21.69 26.41 10.69
CA GLN A 118 -22.37 27.71 10.86
C GLN A 118 -23.73 27.70 10.14
N GLY A 119 -24.66 26.92 10.68
CA GLY A 119 -26.10 27.10 10.46
C GLY A 119 -26.71 27.83 11.65
N VAL A 120 -26.73 29.17 11.60
CA VAL A 120 -27.61 30.02 12.42
C VAL A 120 -28.69 30.65 11.55
#